data_AF-A0A9E4EN79-F1
#
_entry.id   AF-A0A9E4EN79-F1
#
_cell.length_a   1.000
_cell.length_b   1.000
_cell.length_c   1.000
_cell.angle_alpha   90.00
_cell.angle_beta   90.00
_cell.angle_gamma   90.00
#
_symmetry.space_group_name_H-M   'P 1'
#
loop_
_entity.id
_entity.type
_entity.pdbx_description
1 polymer ?
#
loop_
_entity_poly.entity_id
_entity_poly.type
_entity_poly.pdbx_seq_one_letter_code
_entity_poly.pdbx_strand_id
1 'polypeptide(L)'
;MSQSDNDTVLIQKSVQGDRQAFSELVDRYGSLLLQTAYRLTRNWDDARDIVQEALLYAHASLDSLRDPQRFIPWVRGIGIRLAYRESTRLFNSRN
;
A
#
# COMPACT_ATOMS: atom_id res chain seq x y z
N MET A 1 22.92 5.60 -8.03
CA MET A 1 21.78 4.68 -7.84
C MET A 1 20.52 5.49 -8.05
N SER A 2 19.68 5.12 -9.03
CA SER A 2 18.38 5.75 -9.21
C SER A 2 17.42 5.32 -8.09
N GLN A 3 16.37 6.09 -7.81
CA GLN A 3 15.41 5.74 -6.75
C GLN A 3 14.77 4.36 -6.98
N SER A 4 14.50 4.02 -8.24
CA SER A 4 13.98 2.72 -8.67
C SER A 4 14.93 1.55 -8.35
N ASP A 5 16.25 1.75 -8.47
CA ASP A 5 17.25 0.74 -8.12
C ASP A 5 17.28 0.51 -6.61
N ASN A 6 17.15 1.59 -5.82
CA ASN A 6 17.10 1.52 -4.37
C ASN A 6 15.84 0.79 -3.89
N ASP A 7 14.68 1.09 -4.47
CA ASP A 7 13.42 0.42 -4.14
C ASP A 7 13.46 -1.06 -4.49
N THR A 8 14.05 -1.43 -5.64
CA THR A 8 14.23 -2.83 -6.04
C THR A 8 15.02 -3.61 -5.00
N VAL A 9 16.11 -3.03 -4.47
CA VAL A 9 16.91 -3.65 -3.41
C VAL A 9 16.10 -3.79 -2.12
N LEU A 10 15.35 -2.77 -1.72
CA LEU A 10 14.50 -2.83 -0.52
C LEU A 10 13.42 -3.90 -0.65
N ILE A 11 12.79 -4.05 -1.82
CA ILE A 11 11.78 -5.07 -2.08
C ILE A 11 12.39 -6.46 -1.99
N GLN A 12 13.55 -6.69 -2.63
CA GLN A 12 14.22 -7.98 -2.58
C GLN A 12 14.60 -8.39 -1.15
N LYS A 13 15.12 -7.45 -0.35
CA LYS A 13 15.39 -7.68 1.08
C LYS A 13 14.12 -7.97 1.87
N SER A 14 13.05 -7.22 1.60
CA SER A 14 11.75 -7.41 2.26
C SER A 14 11.18 -8.81 1.99
N VAL A 15 11.28 -9.31 0.75
CA VAL A 15 10.88 -10.69 0.40
C VAL A 15 11.69 -11.74 1.15
N GLN A 16 12.95 -11.44 1.48
CA GLN A 16 13.81 -12.31 2.31
C GLN A 16 13.52 -12.19 3.82
N GLY A 17 12.53 -11.39 4.22
CA GLY A 17 12.12 -11.22 5.62
C GLY A 17 12.75 -10.02 6.32
N ASP A 18 13.48 -9.15 5.61
CA ASP A 18 14.03 -7.92 6.18
C ASP A 18 12.92 -6.91 6.48
N ARG A 19 12.53 -6.84 7.76
CA ARG A 19 11.49 -5.91 8.24
C ARG A 19 11.91 -4.45 8.13
N GLN A 20 13.20 -4.14 8.24
CA GLN A 20 13.67 -2.76 8.11
C GLN A 20 13.54 -2.29 6.67
N ALA A 21 13.90 -3.15 5.71
CA ALA A 21 13.70 -2.85 4.30
C ALA A 21 12.23 -2.58 3.96
N PHE A 22 11.31 -3.35 4.56
CA PHE A 22 9.88 -3.11 4.36
C PHE A 22 9.40 -1.82 5.04
N SER A 23 9.89 -1.53 6.25
CA SER A 23 9.58 -0.26 6.95
C SER A 23 9.97 0.94 6.09
N GLU A 24 11.12 0.88 5.42
CA GLU A 24 11.54 1.99 4.56
C GLU A 24 10.67 2.14 3.29
N LEU A 25 10.18 1.03 2.72
CA LEU A 25 9.16 1.08 1.67
C LEU A 25 7.85 1.70 2.19
N VAL A 26 7.44 1.37 3.42
CA VAL A 26 6.26 1.96 4.07
C VAL A 26 6.42 3.46 4.25
N ASP A 27 7.57 3.93 4.75
CA ASP A 27 7.81 5.35 4.98
C ASP A 27 7.79 6.15 3.67
N ARG A 28 8.36 5.57 2.60
CA ARG A 28 8.38 6.19 1.26
C ARG A 28 6.98 6.26 0.62
N TYR A 29 6.19 5.21 0.75
CA TYR A 29 4.96 5.04 -0.03
C TYR A 29 3.66 5.22 0.77
N GLY A 30 3.72 5.18 2.10
CA GLY A 30 2.57 5.33 2.99
C GLY A 30 1.87 6.67 2.82
N SER A 31 2.62 7.78 2.74
CA SER A 31 2.04 9.11 2.50
C SER A 31 1.31 9.21 1.17
N LEU A 32 1.82 8.55 0.13
CA LEU A 32 1.22 8.52 -1.20
C LEU A 32 -0.07 7.69 -1.22
N LEU A 33 -0.06 6.54 -0.55
CA LEU A 33 -1.24 5.70 -0.38
C LEU A 33 -2.31 6.42 0.43
N LEU A 34 -1.92 7.13 1.49
CA LEU A 34 -2.83 7.87 2.35
C LEU A 34 -3.53 9.00 1.60
N GLN A 35 -2.79 9.80 0.81
CA GLN A 35 -3.41 10.80 -0.06
C GLN A 35 -4.36 10.19 -1.09
N THR A 36 -4.04 8.99 -1.58
CA THR A 36 -4.87 8.29 -2.57
C THR A 36 -6.16 7.77 -1.95
N ALA A 37 -6.08 7.13 -0.78
CA ALA A 37 -7.23 6.68 -0.01
C ALA A 37 -8.12 7.87 0.41
N TYR A 38 -7.52 8.94 0.93
CA TYR A 38 -8.27 10.15 1.32
C TYR A 38 -9.04 10.79 0.15
N ARG A 39 -8.48 10.81 -1.06
CA ARG A 39 -9.21 11.32 -2.24
C ARG A 39 -10.48 10.52 -2.54
N LEU A 40 -10.50 9.23 -2.20
CA LEU A 40 -11.62 8.32 -2.42
C LEU A 40 -12.62 8.34 -1.26
N THR A 41 -12.16 8.35 0.00
CA THR A 41 -13.03 8.30 1.19
C THR A 41 -13.49 9.66 1.67
N ARG A 42 -12.71 10.73 1.42
CA ARG A 42 -12.88 12.07 2.00
C ARG A 42 -12.88 12.09 3.54
N ASN A 43 -12.36 11.05 4.16
CA ASN A 43 -12.21 10.90 5.61
C ASN A 43 -10.80 10.40 5.91
N TRP A 44 -10.11 11.08 6.83
CA TRP A 44 -8.74 10.72 7.21
C TRP A 44 -8.66 9.44 8.03
N ASP A 45 -9.64 9.15 8.87
CA ASP A 45 -9.61 7.94 9.71
C ASP A 45 -9.82 6.70 8.84
N ASP A 46 -10.85 6.71 7.99
CA ASP A 46 -11.06 5.64 6.99
C ASP A 46 -9.84 5.48 6.07
N ALA A 47 -9.23 6.59 5.65
CA ALA A 47 -8.03 6.54 4.81
C ALA A 47 -6.84 5.87 5.52
N ARG A 48 -6.65 6.14 6.82
CA ARG A 48 -5.59 5.50 7.62
C ARG A 48 -5.84 4.01 7.77
N ASP A 49 -7.08 3.61 8.01
CA ASP A 49 -7.44 2.20 8.16
C ASP A 49 -7.23 1.44 6.85
N ILE A 50 -7.64 2.01 5.72
CA ILE A 50 -7.39 1.45 4.38
C ILE A 50 -5.90 1.30 4.11
N VAL A 51 -5.09 2.32 4.45
CA VAL A 51 -3.64 2.24 4.22
C VAL A 51 -3.01 1.17 5.10
N GLN A 52 -3.39 1.06 6.36
CA GLN A 52 -2.89 0.00 7.23
C GLN A 52 -3.22 -1.39 6.67
N GLU A 53 -4.47 -1.63 6.29
CA GLU A 53 -4.87 -2.90 5.67
C GLU A 53 -4.12 -3.16 4.35
N ALA A 54 -3.93 -2.12 3.52
CA ALA A 54 -3.19 -2.21 2.27
C ALA A 54 -1.72 -2.60 2.50
N LEU A 55 -1.07 -2.01 3.50
CA LEU A 55 0.32 -2.29 3.84
C LEU A 55 0.49 -3.69 4.44
N LEU A 56 -0.44 -4.13 5.29
CA LEU A 56 -0.45 -5.50 5.82
C LEU A 56 -0.62 -6.53 4.70
N TYR A 57 -1.57 -6.28 3.79
CA TYR A 57 -1.78 -7.13 2.62
C TYR A 57 -0.55 -7.13 1.69
N ALA A 58 0.03 -5.96 1.46
CA ALA A 58 1.24 -5.82 0.65
C ALA A 58 2.43 -6.56 1.27
N HIS A 59 2.59 -6.52 2.60
CA HIS A 59 3.63 -7.29 3.29
C HIS A 59 3.43 -8.79 3.11
N ALA A 60 2.20 -9.27 3.33
CA ALA A 60 1.85 -10.68 3.26
C ALA A 60 1.90 -11.28 1.85
N SER A 61 1.74 -10.44 0.82
CA SER A 61 1.72 -10.86 -0.59
C SER A 61 2.95 -10.37 -1.37
N LEU A 62 3.99 -9.86 -0.70
CA LEU A 62 5.13 -9.25 -1.38
C LEU A 62 5.92 -10.25 -2.23
N ASP A 63 5.96 -11.51 -1.81
CA ASP A 63 6.53 -12.65 -2.52
C ASP A 63 5.84 -12.93 -3.87
N SER A 64 4.58 -12.53 -4.02
CA SER A 64 3.82 -12.64 -5.28
C SER A 64 4.21 -11.58 -6.33
N LEU A 65 4.95 -10.54 -5.92
CA LEU A 65 5.38 -9.47 -6.81
C LEU A 65 6.53 -9.94 -7.71
N ARG A 66 6.20 -10.29 -8.96
CA ARG A 66 7.17 -10.80 -9.96
C ARG A 66 8.18 -9.76 -10.44
N ASP A 67 7.81 -8.49 -10.39
CA ASP A 67 8.61 -7.37 -10.89
C ASP A 67 8.69 -6.27 -9.82
N PRO A 68 9.83 -6.12 -9.13
CA PRO A 68 10.03 -5.08 -8.12
C PRO A 68 9.80 -3.67 -8.65
N GLN A 69 10.06 -3.40 -9.94
CA GLN A 69 9.84 -2.07 -10.52
C GLN A 69 8.35 -1.70 -10.57
N ARG A 70 7.46 -2.68 -10.45
CA ARG A 70 6.00 -2.49 -10.43
C ARG A 70 5.42 -2.37 -9.02
N PHE A 71 6.25 -2.25 -7.98
CA PHE A 71 5.78 -2.13 -6.60
C PHE A 71 4.78 -0.98 -6.41
N ILE A 72 5.08 0.21 -6.93
CA ILE A 72 4.19 1.39 -6.78
C ILE A 72 2.80 1.16 -7.38
N PRO A 73 2.66 0.82 -8.68
CA PRO A 73 1.33 0.58 -9.25
C PRO A 73 0.63 -0.62 -8.59
N TRP A 74 1.38 -1.63 -8.15
CA TRP A 74 0.82 -2.79 -7.44
C TRP A 74 0.22 -2.42 -6.08
N VAL A 75 0.97 -1.72 -5.22
CA VAL A 75 0.49 -1.32 -3.89
C VAL A 75 -0.64 -0.27 -3.97
N ARG A 76 -0.57 0.64 -4.95
CA ARG A 76 -1.69 1.56 -5.22
C ARG A 76 -2.96 0.80 -5.62
N GLY A 77 -2.84 -0.25 -6.43
CA GLY A 77 -3.98 -1.09 -6.82
C GLY A 77 -4.65 -1.78 -5.62
N ILE A 78 -3.85 -2.25 -4.66
CA ILE A 78 -4.35 -2.80 -3.39
C ILE A 78 -5.13 -1.73 -2.62
N GLY A 79 -4.53 -0.55 -2.41
CA GLY A 79 -5.18 0.55 -1.68
C GLY A 79 -6.49 1.02 -2.32
N ILE A 80 -6.53 1.14 -3.65
CA ILE A 80 -7.75 1.50 -4.39
C ILE A 80 -8.85 0.45 -4.20
N ARG A 81 -8.50 -0.84 -4.30
CA ARG A 81 -9.46 -1.94 -4.13
C ARG A 81 -10.07 -1.95 -2.72
N LEU A 82 -9.26 -1.71 -1.70
CA LEU A 82 -9.72 -1.61 -0.32
C LEU A 82 -10.57 -0.36 -0.10
N ALA A 83 -10.20 0.79 -0.67
CA ALA A 83 -11.01 2.01 -0.58
C ALA A 83 -12.40 1.84 -1.22
N TYR A 84 -12.51 1.14 -2.36
CA TYR A 84 -13.80 0.83 -2.96
C TYR A 84 -14.64 -0.09 -2.08
N ARG A 85 -14.02 -1.13 -1.50
CA ARG A 85 -14.70 -2.05 -0.56
C ARG A 85 -15.31 -1.28 0.60
N GLU A 86 -14.54 -0.38 1.21
CA GLU A 86 -15.00 0.40 2.36
C GLU A 86 -16.06 1.43 1.98
N SER A 87 -15.94 2.08 0.81
CA SER A 87 -16.96 2.98 0.27
C SER A 87 -18.32 2.27 0.08
N THR A 88 -18.32 1.03 -0.44
CA THR A 88 -19.54 0.21 -0.52
C THR A 88 -20.15 -0.08 0.85
N ARG A 89 -19.31 -0.32 1.86
CA ARG A 89 -19.75 -0.56 3.25
C ARG A 89 -20.40 0.67 3.88
N LEU A 90 -19.77 1.83 3.72
CA LEU A 90 -20.27 3.11 4.23
C LEU A 90 -21.60 3.53 3.58
N PHE A 91 -21.77 3.24 2.29
CA PHE A 91 -23.04 3.48 1.59
C PHE A 91 -24.17 2.60 2.14
N ASN A 92 -23.91 1.30 2.34
CA ASN A 92 -24.92 0.37 2.85
C ASN A 92 -25.24 0.56 4.35
N SER A 93 -24.32 1.13 5.15
CA SER A 93 -24.56 1.38 6.58
C SER A 93 -25.34 2.68 6.86
N ARG A 94 -25.59 3.51 5.84
CA ARG A 94 -26.31 4.80 5.94
C ARG A 94 -27.75 4.76 5.40
N ASN A 95 -28.20 3.62 4.88
CA ASN A 95 -29.59 3.34 4.51
C ASN A 95 -30.23 2.41 5.55
#